data_AF-A0A8D8TQR4-F1
#
_entry.id   AF-A0A8D8TQR4-F1
#
_cell.length_a   1.000
_cell.length_b   1.000
_cell.length_c   1.000
_cell.angle_alpha   90.00
_cell.angle_beta   90.00
_cell.angle_gamma   90.00
#
_symmetry.space_group_name_H-M   'P 1'
#
loop_
_entity.id
_entity.type
_entity.pdbx_description
1 polymer ?
#
loop_
_entity_poly.entity_id
_entity_poly.type
_entity_poly.pdbx_seq_one_letter_code
_entity_poly.pdbx_strand_id
1 'polypeptide(L)'
;MREATPDFNISCVITDDDPALVNSMTEGFDSDFRHILCKWHILKNWKENLRHKVPKEFVPTMLEELKEIMNAVELDKFDHLFKGFFKKYEDNCRTSSFMKYFHQHYMPRCTKWAMCHRNFPHASVNTTGHIESFHSRLKRFYLKRKVNKRLDDLIDILLKLECDDHSTRAREASKGFSLLPDNILKRHKMLKSIKDECINQIFEDTWEINMGSTKKYVVVRHNVTCEFDHCFCQCNTSPCHGLCSHVYHCSCPDTHPCIPDIIQMNKLFALQVPRFHV
;
A
#
# COMPACT_ATOMS: atom_id res chain seq x y z
N MET A 1 -25.61 24.93 -14.94
CA MET A 1 -24.51 24.39 -15.76
C MET A 1 -23.31 24.38 -14.83
N ARG A 2 -22.91 23.21 -14.33
CA ARG A 2 -21.80 23.12 -13.37
C ARG A 2 -20.52 23.24 -14.17
N GLU A 3 -19.77 24.32 -14.02
CA GLU A 3 -18.41 24.39 -14.55
C GLU A 3 -17.60 23.30 -13.84
N ALA A 4 -17.21 22.27 -14.59
CA ALA A 4 -16.23 21.31 -14.13
C ALA A 4 -14.95 22.08 -13.75
N THR A 5 -14.39 21.81 -12.58
CA THR A 5 -13.12 22.39 -12.14
C THR A 5 -12.01 21.96 -13.09
N PRO A 6 -11.53 22.83 -14.01
CA PRO A 6 -10.71 22.42 -15.15
C PRO A 6 -9.34 21.84 -14.75
N ASP A 7 -8.88 22.18 -13.55
CA ASP A 7 -7.54 21.82 -13.06
C ASP A 7 -7.52 20.54 -12.19
N PHE A 8 -8.67 19.88 -12.00
CA PHE A 8 -8.78 18.69 -11.14
C PHE A 8 -8.92 17.41 -11.95
N ASN A 9 -7.81 16.68 -12.13
CA ASN A 9 -7.78 15.40 -12.83
C ASN A 9 -7.77 14.22 -11.85
N ILE A 10 -8.78 13.33 -11.94
CA ILE A 10 -8.87 12.12 -11.12
C ILE A 10 -8.23 10.95 -11.88
N SER A 11 -7.13 10.41 -11.38
CA SER A 11 -6.51 9.23 -12.01
C SER A 11 -7.32 7.96 -11.81
N CYS A 12 -7.87 7.76 -10.61
CA CYS A 12 -8.67 6.59 -10.29
C CYS A 12 -9.62 6.80 -9.10
N VAL A 13 -10.64 5.93 -9.04
CA VAL A 13 -11.56 5.79 -7.91
C VAL A 13 -11.56 4.36 -7.41
N ILE A 14 -11.53 4.19 -6.09
CA ILE A 14 -11.57 2.89 -5.41
C ILE A 14 -12.89 2.79 -4.64
N THR A 15 -13.65 1.73 -4.88
CA THR A 15 -14.97 1.54 -4.24
C THR A 15 -15.12 0.14 -3.67
N ASP A 16 -16.11 -0.06 -2.81
CA ASP A 16 -16.59 -1.35 -2.32
C ASP A 16 -17.59 -2.05 -3.25
N ASP A 17 -17.59 -1.69 -4.55
CA ASP A 17 -18.53 -2.14 -5.59
C ASP A 17 -19.93 -1.49 -5.48
N ASP A 18 -20.01 -0.26 -4.97
CA ASP A 18 -21.23 0.57 -4.95
C ASP A 18 -21.48 1.26 -6.32
N PRO A 19 -22.49 0.84 -7.10
CA PRO A 19 -22.78 1.44 -8.41
C PRO A 19 -23.25 2.89 -8.31
N ALA A 20 -23.94 3.26 -7.23
CA ALA A 20 -24.47 4.62 -7.09
C ALA A 20 -23.33 5.63 -6.96
N LEU A 21 -22.29 5.27 -6.21
CA LEU A 21 -21.10 6.09 -6.06
C LEU A 21 -20.35 6.25 -7.39
N VAL A 22 -20.14 5.16 -8.13
CA VAL A 22 -19.43 5.19 -9.42
C VAL A 22 -20.19 6.03 -10.45
N ASN A 23 -21.51 5.82 -10.57
CA ASN A 23 -22.34 6.58 -11.50
C ASN A 23 -22.31 8.08 -11.16
N SER A 24 -22.43 8.42 -9.88
CA SER A 24 -22.36 9.81 -9.42
C SER A 24 -21.01 10.47 -9.72
N MET A 25 -19.91 9.71 -9.60
CA MET A 25 -18.57 10.20 -9.96
C MET A 25 -18.44 10.41 -11.48
N THR A 26 -18.93 9.46 -12.28
CA THR A 26 -18.88 9.57 -13.75
C THR A 26 -19.73 10.73 -14.27
N GLU A 27 -20.89 10.99 -13.68
CA GLU A 27 -21.74 12.12 -14.05
C GLU A 27 -21.23 13.47 -13.50
N GLY A 28 -20.53 13.44 -12.35
CA GLY A 28 -20.09 14.64 -11.65
C GLY A 28 -18.75 15.19 -12.11
N PHE A 29 -17.90 14.36 -12.72
CA PHE A 29 -16.55 14.71 -13.14
C PHE A 29 -16.35 14.44 -14.64
N ASP A 30 -15.97 15.47 -15.39
CA ASP A 30 -15.55 15.39 -16.81
C ASP A 30 -14.14 14.80 -16.98
N SER A 31 -13.81 13.75 -16.21
CA SER A 31 -12.50 13.09 -16.25
C SER A 31 -12.68 11.60 -16.49
N ASP A 32 -11.92 11.03 -17.44
CA ASP A 32 -11.85 9.59 -17.65
C ASP A 32 -10.96 8.95 -16.58
N PHE A 33 -11.56 8.60 -15.44
CA PHE A 33 -10.88 7.97 -14.32
C PHE A 33 -10.98 6.45 -14.37
N ARG A 34 -9.96 5.75 -13.89
CA ARG A 34 -10.05 4.30 -13.72
C ARG A 34 -10.85 3.92 -12.48
N HIS A 35 -11.83 3.04 -12.64
CA HIS A 35 -12.55 2.44 -11.51
C HIS A 35 -11.93 1.11 -11.11
N ILE A 36 -11.46 1.00 -9.87
CA ILE A 36 -11.00 -0.25 -9.26
C ILE A 36 -11.79 -0.61 -8.00
N LEU A 37 -11.78 -1.89 -7.66
CA LEU A 37 -12.49 -2.42 -6.50
C LEU A 37 -11.54 -2.59 -5.30
N CYS A 38 -12.04 -2.31 -4.11
CA CYS A 38 -11.31 -2.53 -2.87
C CYS A 38 -11.02 -4.02 -2.65
N LYS A 39 -9.74 -4.41 -2.62
CA LYS A 39 -9.34 -5.82 -2.47
C LYS A 39 -9.92 -6.48 -1.22
N TRP A 40 -9.96 -5.75 -0.11
CA TRP A 40 -10.48 -6.28 1.15
C TRP A 40 -11.96 -6.69 1.03
N HIS A 41 -12.77 -5.87 0.34
CA HIS A 41 -14.18 -6.14 0.10
C HIS A 41 -14.36 -7.34 -0.83
N ILE A 42 -13.55 -7.43 -1.88
CA ILE A 42 -13.51 -8.58 -2.79
C ILE A 42 -13.22 -9.87 -2.00
N LEU A 43 -12.15 -9.89 -1.21
CA LEU A 43 -11.78 -11.04 -0.39
C LEU A 43 -12.85 -11.42 0.64
N LYS A 44 -13.47 -10.43 1.27
CA LYS A 44 -14.58 -10.65 2.20
C LYS A 44 -15.77 -11.31 1.49
N ASN A 45 -16.17 -10.75 0.34
CA ASN A 45 -17.29 -11.28 -0.45
C ASN A 45 -16.99 -12.67 -0.99
N TRP A 46 -15.76 -12.95 -1.46
CA TRP A 46 -15.34 -14.28 -1.86
C TRP A 46 -15.43 -15.27 -0.70
N LYS A 47 -14.89 -14.91 0.48
CA LYS A 47 -14.92 -15.77 1.66
C LYS A 47 -16.34 -16.09 2.10
N GLU A 48 -17.23 -15.10 2.12
CA GLU A 48 -18.65 -15.29 2.44
C GLU A 48 -19.33 -16.20 1.42
N ASN A 49 -19.15 -15.94 0.12
CA ASN A 49 -19.74 -16.76 -0.93
C ASN A 49 -19.19 -18.19 -0.95
N LEU A 50 -17.89 -18.39 -0.71
CA LEU A 50 -17.31 -19.72 -0.57
C LEU A 50 -17.99 -20.49 0.58
N ARG A 51 -18.11 -19.86 1.77
CA ARG A 51 -18.79 -20.50 2.92
C ARG A 51 -20.22 -20.95 2.65
N HIS A 52 -20.91 -20.28 1.74
CA HIS A 52 -22.31 -20.58 1.39
C HIS A 52 -22.45 -21.49 0.16
N LYS A 53 -21.46 -21.50 -0.74
CA LYS A 53 -21.58 -22.14 -2.07
C LYS A 53 -20.65 -23.33 -2.27
N VAL A 54 -19.70 -23.59 -1.36
CA VAL A 54 -18.83 -24.77 -1.40
C VAL A 54 -18.78 -25.47 -0.03
N PRO A 55 -18.47 -26.79 0.00
CA PRO A 55 -18.22 -27.50 1.24
C PRO A 55 -17.06 -26.88 2.05
N LYS A 56 -17.13 -26.98 3.38
CA LYS A 56 -16.23 -26.30 4.31
C LYS A 56 -14.75 -26.61 4.08
N GLU A 57 -14.43 -27.82 3.62
CA GLU A 57 -13.08 -28.27 3.34
C GLU A 57 -12.42 -27.55 2.15
N PHE A 58 -13.20 -27.05 1.19
CA PHE A 58 -12.66 -26.32 0.03
C PHE A 58 -12.39 -24.85 0.35
N VAL A 59 -13.09 -24.27 1.33
CA VAL A 59 -13.06 -22.83 1.62
C VAL A 59 -11.63 -22.31 1.85
N PRO A 60 -10.78 -22.94 2.68
CA PRO A 60 -9.43 -22.41 2.93
C PRO A 60 -8.58 -22.41 1.66
N THR A 61 -8.55 -23.55 0.95
CA THR A 61 -7.72 -23.74 -0.25
C THR A 61 -8.16 -22.82 -1.39
N MET A 62 -9.46 -22.78 -1.70
CA MET A 62 -9.97 -21.92 -2.76
C MET A 62 -9.75 -20.44 -2.45
N LEU A 63 -9.91 -20.03 -1.18
CA LEU A 63 -9.67 -18.64 -0.80
C LEU A 63 -8.19 -18.25 -0.94
N GLU A 64 -7.27 -19.16 -0.64
CA GLU A 64 -5.84 -18.89 -0.77
C GLU A 64 -5.42 -18.79 -2.25
N GLU A 65 -5.88 -19.72 -3.10
CA GLU A 65 -5.64 -19.65 -4.54
C GLU A 65 -6.22 -18.37 -5.16
N LEU A 66 -7.43 -17.96 -4.75
CA LEU A 66 -8.01 -16.69 -5.19
C LEU A 66 -7.21 -15.46 -4.74
N LYS A 67 -6.61 -15.48 -3.54
CA LYS A 67 -5.70 -14.40 -3.10
C LYS A 67 -4.43 -14.37 -3.94
N GLU A 68 -3.87 -15.53 -4.28
CA GLU A 68 -2.68 -15.61 -5.13
C GLU A 68 -2.97 -15.05 -6.52
N ILE A 69 -4.11 -15.44 -7.12
CA ILE A 69 -4.61 -14.89 -8.38
C ILE A 69 -4.75 -13.37 -8.29
N MET A 70 -5.47 -12.87 -7.27
CA MET A 70 -5.70 -11.43 -7.10
C MET A 70 -4.40 -10.63 -6.97
N ASN A 71 -3.37 -11.20 -6.36
CA ASN A 71 -2.09 -10.54 -6.11
C ASN A 71 -1.02 -10.84 -7.16
N ALA A 72 -1.33 -11.58 -8.22
CA ALA A 72 -0.41 -11.76 -9.34
C ALA A 72 -0.15 -10.40 -10.02
N VAL A 73 1.13 -9.99 -10.05
CA VAL A 73 1.58 -8.71 -10.63
C VAL A 73 1.82 -8.84 -12.13
N GLU A 74 2.32 -9.98 -12.58
CA GLU A 74 2.54 -10.27 -13.99
C GLU A 74 1.28 -10.86 -14.64
N LEU A 75 0.98 -10.42 -15.87
CA LEU A 75 -0.19 -10.88 -16.61
C LEU A 75 -0.11 -12.38 -16.91
N ASP A 76 1.06 -12.88 -17.31
CA ASP A 76 1.26 -14.30 -17.62
C ASP A 76 1.04 -15.19 -16.39
N LYS A 77 1.53 -14.75 -15.23
CA LYS A 77 1.31 -15.43 -13.96
C LYS A 77 -0.17 -15.41 -13.58
N PHE A 78 -0.84 -14.27 -13.74
CA PHE A 78 -2.28 -14.17 -13.52
C PHE A 78 -3.04 -15.16 -14.39
N ASP A 79 -2.80 -15.15 -15.71
CA ASP A 79 -3.48 -16.02 -16.67
C ASP A 79 -3.23 -17.50 -16.37
N HIS A 80 -2.01 -17.87 -15.99
CA HIS A 80 -1.66 -19.23 -15.62
C HIS A 80 -2.43 -19.70 -14.37
N LEU A 81 -2.39 -18.91 -13.30
CA LEU A 81 -3.10 -19.22 -12.04
C LEU A 81 -4.62 -19.25 -12.25
N PHE A 82 -5.15 -18.28 -13.02
CA PHE A 82 -6.57 -18.17 -13.32
C PHE A 82 -7.06 -19.39 -14.09
N LYS A 83 -6.37 -19.78 -15.18
CA LYS A 83 -6.69 -21.00 -15.94
C LYS A 83 -6.57 -22.27 -15.08
N GLY A 84 -5.54 -22.35 -14.24
CA GLY A 84 -5.34 -23.46 -13.32
C GLY A 84 -6.50 -23.63 -12.33
N PHE A 85 -7.00 -22.52 -11.79
CA PHE A 85 -8.14 -22.50 -10.87
C PHE A 85 -9.43 -23.00 -11.51
N PHE A 86 -9.76 -22.53 -12.72
CA PHE A 86 -10.94 -23.03 -13.45
C PHE A 86 -10.82 -24.51 -13.78
N LYS A 87 -9.67 -24.94 -14.31
CA LYS A 87 -9.41 -26.36 -14.60
C LYS A 87 -9.61 -27.27 -13.38
N LYS A 88 -9.31 -26.77 -12.17
CA LYS A 88 -9.41 -27.53 -10.92
C LYS A 88 -10.83 -27.64 -10.39
N TYR A 89 -11.68 -26.64 -10.61
CA TYR A 89 -12.96 -26.51 -9.90
C TYR A 89 -14.20 -26.39 -10.78
N GLU A 90 -14.06 -26.11 -12.07
CA GLU A 90 -15.20 -25.86 -12.98
C GLU A 90 -16.07 -27.11 -13.18
N ASP A 91 -15.44 -28.27 -13.41
CA ASP A 91 -16.13 -29.55 -13.61
C ASP A 91 -16.50 -30.26 -12.31
N ASN A 92 -16.11 -29.71 -11.15
CA ASN A 92 -16.42 -30.31 -9.86
C ASN A 92 -17.82 -29.88 -9.40
N CYS A 93 -18.74 -30.86 -9.33
CA CYS A 93 -20.13 -30.63 -8.94
C CYS A 93 -20.26 -29.96 -7.56
N ARG A 94 -19.32 -30.22 -6.63
CA ARG A 94 -19.31 -29.68 -5.26
C ARG A 94 -18.93 -28.20 -5.20
N THR A 95 -18.27 -27.67 -6.23
CA THR A 95 -17.85 -26.26 -6.32
C THR A 95 -18.61 -25.47 -7.38
N SER A 96 -19.42 -26.16 -8.20
CA SER A 96 -20.16 -25.58 -9.33
C SER A 96 -20.96 -24.31 -9.01
N SER A 97 -21.62 -24.25 -7.85
CA SER A 97 -22.39 -23.07 -7.41
C SER A 97 -21.51 -21.83 -7.25
N PHE A 98 -20.33 -22.00 -6.63
CA PHE A 98 -19.37 -20.91 -6.50
C PHE A 98 -18.73 -20.55 -7.84
N MET A 99 -18.40 -21.53 -8.68
CA MET A 99 -17.80 -21.26 -9.99
C MET A 99 -18.72 -20.47 -10.90
N LYS A 100 -20.03 -20.80 -10.94
CA LYS A 100 -21.03 -20.01 -11.66
C LYS A 100 -21.10 -18.58 -11.15
N TYR A 101 -21.15 -18.40 -9.83
CA TYR A 101 -21.12 -17.07 -9.20
C TYR A 101 -19.85 -16.30 -9.57
N PHE A 102 -18.68 -16.92 -9.46
CA PHE A 102 -17.40 -16.27 -9.72
C PHE A 102 -17.26 -15.86 -11.20
N HIS A 103 -17.66 -16.74 -12.11
CA HIS A 103 -17.68 -16.49 -13.55
C HIS A 103 -18.62 -15.34 -13.92
N GLN A 104 -19.81 -15.26 -13.31
CA GLN A 104 -20.76 -14.18 -13.63
C GLN A 104 -20.34 -12.84 -13.03
N HIS A 105 -19.83 -12.83 -11.80
CA HIS A 105 -19.62 -11.59 -11.06
C HIS A 105 -18.20 -11.03 -11.12
N TYR A 106 -17.15 -11.85 -11.26
CA TYR A 106 -15.76 -11.37 -11.15
C TYR A 106 -14.97 -11.50 -12.43
N MET A 107 -15.18 -12.55 -13.22
CA MET A 107 -14.43 -12.77 -14.46
C MET A 107 -14.56 -11.62 -15.48
N PRO A 108 -15.75 -11.02 -15.73
CA PRO A 108 -15.86 -9.89 -16.67
C PRO A 108 -15.20 -8.60 -16.16
N ARG A 109 -14.81 -8.57 -14.88
CA ARG A 109 -14.32 -7.38 -14.18
C ARG A 109 -12.89 -7.56 -13.65
N CYS A 110 -12.12 -8.51 -14.20
CA CYS A 110 -10.72 -8.79 -13.81
C CYS A 110 -9.86 -7.52 -13.73
N THR A 111 -10.03 -6.61 -14.69
CA THR A 111 -9.33 -5.33 -14.76
C THR A 111 -9.56 -4.43 -13.54
N LYS A 112 -10.68 -4.60 -12.82
CA LYS A 112 -11.00 -3.79 -11.64
C LYS A 112 -10.39 -4.34 -10.34
N TRP A 113 -10.10 -5.64 -10.25
CA TRP A 113 -9.69 -6.27 -8.99
C TRP A 113 -8.31 -6.92 -9.00
N ALA A 114 -7.82 -7.40 -10.14
CA ALA A 114 -6.53 -8.08 -10.22
C ALA A 114 -5.35 -7.09 -10.22
N MET A 115 -4.25 -7.46 -9.56
CA MET A 115 -3.06 -6.60 -9.46
C MET A 115 -2.36 -6.35 -10.78
N CYS A 116 -2.29 -7.34 -11.66
CA CYS A 116 -1.67 -7.23 -12.97
C CYS A 116 -2.28 -6.14 -13.87
N HIS A 117 -3.47 -5.64 -13.54
CA HIS A 117 -4.13 -4.54 -14.24
C HIS A 117 -4.02 -3.18 -13.53
N ARG A 118 -3.35 -3.11 -12.37
CA ARG A 118 -3.15 -1.87 -11.58
C ARG A 118 -1.84 -1.15 -11.89
N ASN A 119 -1.37 -1.26 -13.13
CA ASN A 119 -0.16 -0.62 -13.62
C ASN A 119 -0.44 0.84 -14.04
N PHE A 120 -0.94 1.64 -13.09
CA PHE A 120 -1.23 3.06 -13.26
C PHE A 120 -1.17 3.79 -11.90
N PRO A 121 -1.03 5.13 -11.86
CA PRO A 121 -0.93 5.87 -10.60
C PRO A 121 -2.19 5.76 -9.74
N HIS A 122 -2.07 5.08 -8.59
CA HIS A 122 -3.14 4.88 -7.60
C HIS A 122 -2.65 4.96 -6.14
N ALA A 123 -1.51 5.64 -5.91
CA ALA A 123 -0.88 5.82 -4.61
C ALA A 123 -0.60 4.53 -3.82
N SER A 124 -0.45 3.40 -4.52
CA SER A 124 -0.29 2.06 -3.92
C SER A 124 -1.43 1.68 -2.96
N VAL A 125 -2.56 2.36 -3.04
CA VAL A 125 -3.74 2.11 -2.19
C VAL A 125 -4.59 1.03 -2.85
N ASN A 126 -4.77 -0.08 -2.15
CA ASN A 126 -5.53 -1.22 -2.67
C ASN A 126 -6.87 -1.44 -1.97
N THR A 127 -7.14 -0.66 -0.91
CA THR A 127 -8.30 -0.81 -0.05
C THR A 127 -8.89 0.54 0.34
N THR A 128 -10.17 0.54 0.73
CA THR A 128 -10.84 1.71 1.32
C THR A 128 -10.66 1.79 2.84
N GLY A 129 -9.75 1.01 3.43
CA GLY A 129 -9.65 0.80 4.88
C GLY A 129 -9.40 2.07 5.70
N HIS A 130 -8.68 3.05 5.15
CA HIS A 130 -8.49 4.36 5.81
C HIS A 130 -9.82 5.09 5.99
N ILE A 131 -10.64 5.12 4.94
CA ILE A 131 -11.96 5.75 4.94
C ILE A 131 -12.91 4.99 5.86
N GLU A 132 -12.87 3.66 5.84
CA GLU A 132 -13.68 2.84 6.76
C GLU A 132 -13.32 3.06 8.23
N SER A 133 -12.03 3.16 8.54
CA SER A 133 -11.54 3.46 9.89
C SER A 133 -12.03 4.83 10.35
N PHE A 134 -11.93 5.84 9.48
CA PHE A 134 -12.47 7.17 9.74
C PHE A 134 -13.98 7.13 9.99
N HIS A 135 -14.75 6.47 9.11
CA HIS A 135 -16.21 6.34 9.27
C HIS A 135 -16.58 5.59 10.55
N SER A 136 -15.83 4.54 10.92
CA SER A 136 -16.04 3.80 12.16
C SER A 136 -15.84 4.70 13.38
N ARG A 137 -14.77 5.52 13.39
CA ARG A 137 -14.52 6.51 14.45
C ARG A 137 -15.64 7.54 14.53
N LEU A 138 -15.99 8.15 13.39
CA LEU A 138 -17.07 9.13 13.30
C LEU A 138 -18.40 8.56 13.82
N LYS A 139 -18.81 7.39 13.32
CA LYS A 139 -20.07 6.74 13.70
C LYS A 139 -20.08 6.35 15.18
N ARG A 140 -18.99 5.79 15.70
CA ARG A 140 -18.94 5.23 17.06
C ARG A 140 -18.75 6.29 18.13
N PHE A 141 -17.77 7.18 17.98
CA PHE A 141 -17.34 8.07 19.06
C PHE A 141 -18.03 9.43 19.01
N TYR A 142 -18.23 9.98 17.81
CA TYR A 142 -18.78 11.31 17.64
C TYR A 142 -20.30 11.29 17.48
N LEU A 143 -20.80 10.48 16.53
CA LEU A 143 -22.24 10.34 16.29
C LEU A 143 -22.93 9.44 17.31
N LYS A 144 -22.18 8.62 18.07
CA LYS A 144 -22.70 7.63 19.02
C LYS A 144 -23.76 6.70 18.39
N ARG A 145 -23.56 6.36 17.10
CA ARG A 145 -24.49 5.61 16.24
C ARG A 145 -25.91 6.21 16.11
N LYS A 146 -26.09 7.47 16.48
CA LYS A 146 -27.37 8.17 16.25
C LYS A 146 -27.48 8.59 14.79
N VAL A 147 -28.60 8.23 14.18
CA VAL A 147 -28.96 8.60 12.80
C VAL A 147 -29.66 9.97 12.78
N ASN A 148 -29.87 10.53 11.58
CA ASN A 148 -30.65 11.76 11.33
C ASN A 148 -30.18 12.97 12.14
N LYS A 149 -28.90 13.32 11.98
CA LYS A 149 -28.36 14.58 12.47
C LYS A 149 -28.73 15.72 11.53
N ARG A 150 -29.02 16.88 12.10
CA ARG A 150 -29.11 18.09 11.30
C ARG A 150 -27.74 18.37 10.67
N LEU A 151 -27.75 19.05 9.53
CA LEU A 151 -26.52 19.32 8.77
C LEU A 151 -25.54 20.21 9.54
N ASP A 152 -26.03 21.21 10.26
CA ASP A 152 -25.25 22.07 11.14
C ASP A 152 -24.56 21.28 12.26
N ASP A 153 -25.31 20.42 12.97
CA ASP A 153 -24.73 19.52 13.98
C ASP A 153 -23.61 18.64 13.39
N LEU A 154 -23.78 18.17 12.15
CA LEU A 154 -22.79 17.33 11.49
C LEU A 154 -21.51 18.11 11.18
N ILE A 155 -21.63 19.36 10.70
CA ILE A 155 -20.49 20.23 10.44
C ILE A 155 -19.71 20.48 11.74
N ASP A 156 -20.41 20.82 12.83
CA ASP A 156 -19.79 21.03 14.15
C ASP A 156 -19.06 19.78 14.64
N ILE A 157 -19.65 18.60 14.43
CA ILE A 157 -19.04 17.32 14.78
C ILE A 157 -17.76 17.07 13.95
N LEU A 158 -17.78 17.36 12.65
CA LEU A 158 -16.63 17.18 11.78
C LEU A 158 -15.49 18.16 12.14
N LEU A 159 -15.81 19.42 12.42
CA LEU A 159 -14.85 20.41 12.91
C LEU A 159 -14.23 19.98 14.24
N LYS A 160 -15.05 19.45 15.16
CA LYS A 160 -14.56 18.89 16.42
C LYS A 160 -13.62 17.71 16.20
N LEU A 161 -13.97 16.79 15.30
CA LEU A 161 -13.13 15.64 14.98
C LEU A 161 -11.77 16.10 14.42
N GLU A 162 -11.75 17.07 13.50
CA GLU A 162 -10.50 17.62 12.97
C GLU A 162 -9.68 18.32 14.07
N CYS A 163 -10.32 19.06 14.98
CA CYS A 163 -9.64 19.67 16.11
C CYS A 163 -9.00 18.62 17.05
N ASP A 164 -9.71 17.53 17.34
CA ASP A 164 -9.20 16.40 18.13
C ASP A 164 -8.03 15.71 17.41
N ASP A 165 -8.13 15.51 16.09
CA ASP A 165 -7.06 14.91 15.26
C ASP A 165 -5.83 15.81 15.21
N HIS A 166 -6.00 17.11 15.00
CA HIS A 166 -4.91 18.07 15.02
C HIS A 166 -4.24 18.12 16.40
N SER A 167 -5.02 18.15 17.48
CA SER A 167 -4.50 18.12 18.85
C SER A 167 -3.73 16.83 19.13
N THR A 168 -4.22 15.70 18.61
CA THR A 168 -3.55 14.40 18.72
C THR A 168 -2.22 14.41 17.95
N ARG A 169 -2.21 14.86 16.70
CA ARG A 169 -1.01 14.99 15.87
C ARG A 169 0.02 15.93 16.49
N ALA A 170 -0.41 17.08 17.03
CA ALA A 170 0.48 18.03 17.70
C ALA A 170 1.10 17.45 18.98
N ARG A 171 0.30 16.73 19.78
CA ARG A 171 0.78 16.02 20.98
C ARG A 171 1.75 14.90 20.61
N GLU A 172 1.45 14.16 19.56
CA GLU A 172 2.31 13.12 19.02
C GLU A 172 3.65 13.71 18.54
N ALA A 173 3.62 14.74 17.71
CA ALA A 173 4.81 15.45 17.25
C ALA A 173 5.66 15.98 18.42
N SER A 174 5.02 16.57 19.43
CA SER A 174 5.70 17.11 20.63
C SER A 174 6.35 16.02 21.47
N LYS A 175 5.79 14.80 21.49
CA LYS A 175 6.35 13.63 22.18
C LYS A 175 7.34 12.85 21.33
N GLY A 176 7.59 13.28 20.09
CA GLY A 176 8.43 12.56 19.12
C GLY A 176 7.79 11.28 18.59
N PHE A 177 6.47 11.14 18.66
CA PHE A 177 5.74 10.12 17.90
C PHE A 177 5.93 10.43 16.42
N SER A 178 6.75 9.63 15.76
CA SER A 178 6.84 9.63 14.31
C SER A 178 5.66 8.83 13.77
N LEU A 179 5.05 9.30 12.67
CA LEU A 179 4.11 8.49 11.88
C LEU A 179 4.82 7.28 11.25
N LEU A 180 6.16 7.28 11.20
CA LEU A 180 6.92 6.08 10.91
C LEU A 180 6.86 5.13 12.12
N PRO A 181 6.51 3.85 11.90
CA PRO A 181 6.42 2.90 13.00
C PRO A 181 7.72 2.88 13.83
N ASP A 182 7.60 2.78 15.15
CA ASP A 182 8.68 2.99 16.13
C ASP A 182 9.97 2.21 15.84
N ASN A 183 9.83 1.04 15.23
CA ASN A 183 10.94 0.21 14.77
C ASN A 183 11.77 0.94 13.70
N ILE A 184 11.15 1.64 12.75
CA ILE A 184 11.85 2.39 11.69
C ILE A 184 12.58 3.59 12.29
N LEU A 185 11.97 4.34 13.22
CA LEU A 185 12.63 5.51 13.83
C LEU A 185 13.80 5.10 14.75
N LYS A 186 13.63 4.06 15.57
CA LYS A 186 14.72 3.51 16.40
C LYS A 186 15.86 2.99 15.53
N ARG A 187 15.53 2.31 14.42
CA ARG A 187 16.52 1.87 13.44
C ARG A 187 17.22 3.06 12.80
N HIS A 188 16.52 4.06 12.28
CA HIS A 188 17.13 5.26 11.70
C HIS A 188 18.10 5.96 12.67
N LYS A 189 17.76 6.02 13.97
CA LYS A 189 18.68 6.50 15.01
C LYS A 189 19.90 5.59 15.19
N MET A 190 19.71 4.27 15.19
CA MET A 190 20.81 3.28 15.21
C MET A 190 21.70 3.40 13.96
N LEU A 191 21.13 3.66 12.79
CA LEU A 191 21.85 3.84 11.52
C LEU A 191 22.76 5.07 11.56
N LYS A 192 22.32 6.18 12.18
CA LYS A 192 23.16 7.37 12.41
C LYS A 192 24.38 7.10 13.31
N SER A 193 24.40 5.96 14.01
CA SER A 193 25.50 5.57 14.90
C SER A 193 26.47 4.58 14.25
N ILE A 194 26.21 4.12 13.01
CA ILE A 194 27.14 3.26 12.26
C ILE A 194 28.24 4.15 11.69
N LYS A 195 29.50 3.75 11.94
CA LYS A 195 30.68 4.46 11.45
C LYS A 195 30.95 4.12 9.99
N ASP A 196 31.47 5.08 9.23
CA ASP A 196 31.81 4.90 7.81
C ASP A 196 32.87 3.80 7.60
N GLU A 197 33.75 3.61 8.57
CA GLU A 197 34.76 2.53 8.63
C GLU A 197 34.15 1.12 8.54
N CYS A 198 32.86 0.97 8.86
CA CYS A 198 32.15 -0.29 8.79
C CYS A 198 31.63 -0.61 7.39
N ILE A 199 31.77 0.29 6.41
CA ILE A 199 31.16 0.17 5.07
C ILE A 199 32.27 0.09 4.03
N ASN A 200 32.39 -1.06 3.38
CA ASN A 200 33.35 -1.29 2.31
C ASN A 200 32.62 -1.42 0.98
N GLN A 201 32.90 -0.53 0.03
CA GLN A 201 32.38 -0.69 -1.32
C GLN A 201 33.17 -1.80 -2.04
N ILE A 202 32.47 -2.84 -2.49
CA ILE A 202 33.08 -3.96 -3.22
C ILE A 202 32.96 -3.72 -4.73
N PHE A 203 31.81 -3.20 -5.18
CA PHE A 203 31.52 -2.86 -6.58
C PHE A 203 30.70 -1.56 -6.66
N GLU A 204 30.45 -1.05 -7.88
CA GLU A 204 29.76 0.23 -8.12
C GLU A 204 28.42 0.35 -7.37
N ASP A 205 27.65 -0.75 -7.36
CA ASP A 205 26.34 -0.86 -6.72
C ASP A 205 26.27 -1.91 -5.60
N THR A 206 27.43 -2.32 -5.04
CA THR A 206 27.50 -3.36 -3.99
C THR A 206 28.43 -2.97 -2.85
N TRP A 207 27.94 -3.13 -1.62
CA TRP A 207 28.66 -2.79 -0.39
C TRP A 207 28.64 -3.95 0.61
N GLU A 208 29.76 -4.15 1.30
CA GLU A 208 29.89 -4.99 2.49
C GLU A 208 29.81 -4.12 3.73
N ILE A 209 28.95 -4.48 4.68
CA ILE A 209 28.83 -3.81 5.98
C ILE A 209 29.30 -4.76 7.07
N ASN A 210 30.35 -4.35 7.77
CA ASN A 210 31.01 -5.08 8.83
C ASN A 210 30.53 -4.57 10.20
N MET A 211 29.56 -5.26 10.81
CA MET A 211 29.04 -4.93 12.14
C MET A 211 29.74 -5.76 13.22
N GLY A 212 31.04 -5.52 13.41
CA GLY A 212 31.89 -6.24 14.37
C GLY A 212 32.55 -7.49 13.80
N SER A 213 33.15 -8.32 14.67
CA SER A 213 34.07 -9.41 14.29
C SER A 213 33.43 -10.62 13.61
N THR A 214 32.10 -10.78 13.64
CA THR A 214 31.42 -11.99 13.14
C THR A 214 30.20 -11.75 12.24
N LYS A 215 29.75 -10.51 12.03
CA LYS A 215 28.56 -10.21 11.24
C LYS A 215 28.88 -9.32 10.03
N LYS A 216 28.73 -9.92 8.85
CA LYS A 216 28.88 -9.25 7.56
C LYS A 216 27.57 -9.27 6.80
N TYR A 217 27.20 -8.13 6.21
CA TYR A 217 26.02 -8.00 5.37
C TYR A 217 26.41 -7.45 4.01
N VAL A 218 25.79 -7.98 2.95
CA VAL A 218 25.96 -7.47 1.58
C VAL A 218 24.72 -6.67 1.24
N VAL A 219 24.92 -5.47 0.69
CA VAL A 219 23.86 -4.62 0.16
C VAL A 219 24.10 -4.39 -1.31
N VAL A 220 23.06 -4.54 -2.12
CA VAL A 220 23.08 -4.32 -3.57
C VAL A 220 22.02 -3.29 -3.93
N ARG A 221 22.39 -2.28 -4.72
CA ARG A 221 21.41 -1.38 -5.35
C ARG A 221 20.92 -2.05 -6.63
N HIS A 222 19.61 -2.20 -6.78
CA HIS A 222 19.04 -2.77 -8.00
C HIS A 222 18.32 -1.72 -8.86
N ASN A 223 17.92 -0.58 -8.28
CA ASN A 223 17.23 0.51 -8.99
C ASN A 223 17.85 1.88 -8.73
N VAL A 224 17.69 2.81 -9.68
CA VAL A 224 18.17 4.19 -9.51
C VAL A 224 17.18 5.01 -8.67
N THR A 225 15.89 4.84 -8.92
CA THR A 225 14.79 5.55 -8.26
C THR A 225 13.74 4.58 -7.73
N CYS A 226 12.97 5.02 -6.75
CA CYS A 226 11.86 4.26 -6.22
C CYS A 226 10.74 4.19 -7.27
N GLU A 227 10.25 2.99 -7.56
CA GLU A 227 9.15 2.77 -8.52
C GLU A 227 7.76 3.11 -7.94
N PHE A 228 7.69 3.46 -6.65
CA PHE A 228 6.42 3.78 -5.98
C PHE A 228 6.18 5.29 -5.95
N ASP A 229 5.15 5.75 -6.68
CA ASP A 229 4.76 7.17 -6.84
C ASP A 229 4.54 7.95 -5.53
N HIS A 230 4.17 7.27 -4.44
CA HIS A 230 3.92 7.87 -3.12
C HIS A 230 4.54 7.04 -2.00
N CYS A 231 5.81 6.71 -2.16
CA CYS A 231 6.53 5.88 -1.21
C CYS A 231 6.67 6.52 0.17
N PHE A 232 5.95 6.01 1.17
CA PHE A 232 6.08 6.46 2.57
C PHE A 232 7.47 6.15 3.19
N CYS A 233 8.24 5.25 2.59
CA CYS A 233 9.63 4.98 2.97
C CYS A 233 10.62 6.00 2.38
N GLN A 234 10.14 6.95 1.56
CA GLN A 234 11.00 7.97 0.98
C GLN A 234 11.29 9.04 2.02
N CYS A 235 12.57 9.31 2.24
CA CYS A 235 13.03 10.28 3.22
C CYS A 235 12.76 11.69 2.68
N ASN A 236 11.99 12.48 3.43
CA ASN A 236 11.63 13.85 3.04
C ASN A 236 12.50 14.92 3.72
N THR A 237 13.40 14.51 4.62
CA THR A 237 14.28 15.42 5.35
C THR A 237 15.55 15.73 4.56
N SER A 238 16.05 16.97 4.61
CA SER A 238 17.39 17.25 4.08
C SER A 238 18.46 16.67 5.02
N PRO A 239 19.59 16.11 4.51
CA PRO A 239 20.01 15.97 3.11
C PRO A 239 19.51 14.68 2.42
N CYS A 240 18.77 13.82 3.12
CA CYS A 240 18.29 12.54 2.58
C CYS A 240 17.07 12.65 1.64
N HIS A 241 16.74 13.84 1.15
CA HIS A 241 15.50 14.04 0.40
C HIS A 241 15.48 13.15 -0.85
N GLY A 242 14.43 12.34 -0.99
CA GLY A 242 14.25 11.42 -2.11
C GLY A 242 14.88 10.03 -1.94
N LEU A 243 15.65 9.80 -0.86
CA LEU A 243 16.22 8.47 -0.56
C LEU A 243 15.12 7.48 -0.22
N CYS A 244 15.20 6.26 -0.78
CA CYS A 244 14.23 5.22 -0.51
C CYS A 244 14.89 3.85 -0.42
N SER A 245 14.58 3.16 0.67
CA SER A 245 15.04 1.81 0.94
C SER A 245 14.63 0.76 -0.10
N HIS A 246 13.56 0.99 -0.87
CA HIS A 246 13.10 0.08 -1.93
C HIS A 246 14.08 -0.08 -3.09
N VAL A 247 15.03 0.83 -3.30
CA VAL A 247 15.95 0.73 -4.44
C VAL A 247 17.14 -0.21 -4.20
N TYR A 248 17.13 -0.87 -3.04
CA TYR A 248 18.21 -1.71 -2.56
C TYR A 248 17.72 -3.04 -1.98
N HIS A 249 18.62 -4.01 -1.99
CA HIS A 249 18.47 -5.31 -1.36
C HIS A 249 19.59 -5.54 -0.36
N CYS A 250 19.30 -6.12 0.81
CA CYS A 250 20.31 -6.48 1.81
C CYS A 250 20.21 -7.96 2.15
N SER A 251 21.37 -8.62 2.32
CA SER A 251 21.48 -10.01 2.77
C SER A 251 21.15 -10.20 4.26
N CYS A 252 20.74 -9.16 4.96
CA CYS A 252 20.34 -9.29 6.35
C CYS A 252 19.05 -10.12 6.46
N PRO A 253 18.91 -10.95 7.51
CA PRO A 253 17.66 -11.65 7.78
C PRO A 253 16.52 -10.70 8.20
N ASP A 254 16.81 -9.40 8.38
CA ASP A 254 15.78 -8.39 8.59
C ASP A 254 15.09 -8.09 7.25
N THR A 255 13.77 -8.14 7.28
CA THR A 255 12.91 -7.87 6.12
C THR A 255 12.73 -6.38 5.85
N HIS A 256 13.30 -5.50 6.68
CA HIS A 256 13.21 -4.06 6.53
C HIS A 256 14.48 -3.47 5.90
N PRO A 257 14.38 -2.73 4.77
CA PRO A 257 15.55 -2.28 4.01
C PRO A 257 16.22 -1.02 4.61
N CYS A 258 16.58 -1.05 5.90
CA CYS A 258 17.20 0.09 6.61
C CYS A 258 18.71 0.25 6.36
N ILE A 259 19.42 -0.87 6.22
CA ILE A 259 20.88 -0.87 5.97
C ILE A 259 21.25 -0.18 4.65
N PRO A 260 20.48 -0.33 3.56
CA PRO A 260 20.75 0.40 2.34
C PRO A 260 20.67 1.93 2.38
N ASP A 261 19.84 2.50 3.27
CA ASP A 261 19.75 3.96 3.44
C ASP A 261 21.07 4.56 3.95
N ILE A 262 21.89 3.79 4.68
CA ILE A 262 23.23 4.21 5.17
C ILE A 262 24.19 4.43 4.02
N ILE A 263 24.21 3.52 3.05
CA ILE A 263 25.13 3.56 1.92
C ILE A 263 24.86 4.81 1.08
N GLN A 264 23.58 5.13 0.87
CA GLN A 264 23.21 6.31 0.09
C GLN A 264 23.43 7.62 0.84
N MET A 265 23.19 7.65 2.17
CA MET A 265 23.59 8.78 3.03
C MET A 265 25.10 9.01 2.98
N ASN A 266 25.91 7.95 3.07
CA ASN A 266 27.37 8.04 2.99
C ASN A 266 27.84 8.64 1.66
N LYS A 267 27.25 8.23 0.52
CA LYS A 267 27.54 8.84 -0.79
C LYS A 267 27.21 10.34 -0.83
N LEU A 268 26.09 10.75 -0.24
CA LEU A 268 25.70 12.17 -0.18
C LEU A 268 26.65 13.01 0.67
N PHE A 269 27.12 12.49 1.80
CA PHE A 269 28.08 13.19 2.65
C PHE A 269 29.50 13.18 2.06
N ALA A 270 29.92 12.11 1.38
CA ALA A 270 31.21 12.05 0.69
C ALA A 270 31.32 13.06 -0.48
N LEU A 271 30.20 13.40 -1.12
CA LEU A 271 30.12 14.41 -2.18
C LEU A 271 30.12 15.87 -1.65
N GLN A 272 29.92 16.08 -0.34
CA GLN A 272 29.87 17.42 0.28
C GLN A 272 31.18 17.85 0.94
N VAL A 273 32.24 17.04 0.91
CA VAL A 273 33.55 17.42 1.45
C VAL A 273 34.52 17.69 0.30
N PRO A 274 34.78 18.95 -0.10
CA PRO A 274 35.99 19.26 -0.84
C PRO A 274 37.15 19.02 0.12
N ARG A 275 37.94 17.97 -0.13
CA ARG A 275 39.22 17.76 0.55
C ARG A 275 40.16 18.91 0.14
N PHE A 276 40.16 19.98 0.92
CA PHE A 276 41.27 20.93 0.90
C PHE A 276 42.47 20.23 1.54
N HIS A 277 43.41 19.83 0.70
CA HIS A 277 44.74 19.45 1.13
C HIS A 277 45.50 20.73 1.53
N VAL A 278 46.00 20.75 2.77
CA VAL A 278 47.12 21.60 3.18
C VAL A 278 48.41 20.84 2.87
#